data_AF-A0A6L9JR78-F1
#
_entry.id   AF-A0A6L9JR78-F1
#
_cell.length_a   1.000
_cell.length_b   1.000
_cell.length_c   1.000
_cell.angle_alpha   90.00
_cell.angle_beta   90.00
_cell.angle_gamma   90.00
#
_symmetry.space_group_name_H-M   'P 1'
#
loop_
_entity.id
_entity.type
_entity.pdbx_description
1 polymer ?
#
loop_
_entity_poly.entity_id
_entity_poly.type
_entity_poly.pdbx_seq_one_letter_code
_entity_poly.pdbx_strand_id
1 'polypeptide(L)'
;MKTISGFDQLLSLYKQLPDVGWIYIDKDFDTESTQDILNKNYYLAENDDEEFDMDETHGTFLECPMFADIIDNKLEHNPNAIKEDLIEAVIHYLVYDDFLD
;
A
#
# COMPACT_ATOMS: atom_id res chain seq x y z
N MET A 1 -4.15 1.98 -16.45
CA MET A 1 -4.11 1.52 -15.06
C MET A 1 -2.98 0.51 -14.95
N LYS A 2 -2.10 0.70 -13.98
CA LYS A 2 -0.99 -0.22 -13.70
C LYS A 2 -1.38 -1.19 -12.59
N THR A 3 -1.27 -2.49 -12.86
CA THR A 3 -1.45 -3.55 -11.86
C THR A 3 -0.12 -3.92 -11.21
N ILE A 4 -0.14 -4.10 -9.89
CA ILE A 4 0.97 -4.55 -9.05
C ILE A 4 0.50 -5.83 -8.35
N SER A 5 1.18 -6.95 -8.57
CA SER A 5 0.78 -8.26 -8.07
C SER A 5 1.45 -8.58 -6.74
N GLY A 6 0.68 -8.45 -5.66
CA GLY A 6 1.09 -8.79 -4.30
C GLY A 6 2.01 -7.77 -3.64
N PHE A 7 2.17 -7.95 -2.32
CA PHE A 7 2.94 -7.03 -1.49
C PHE A 7 4.42 -6.97 -1.87
N ASP A 8 5.01 -8.10 -2.27
CA ASP A 8 6.43 -8.14 -2.67
C ASP A 8 6.71 -7.21 -3.85
N GLN A 9 5.81 -7.15 -4.84
CA GLN A 9 5.97 -6.25 -5.97
C GLN A 9 5.72 -4.79 -5.56
N LEU A 10 4.70 -4.53 -4.74
CA LEU A 10 4.42 -3.19 -4.22
C LEU A 10 5.63 -2.66 -3.43
N LEU A 11 6.18 -3.47 -2.53
CA LEU A 11 7.39 -3.17 -1.78
C LEU A 11 8.58 -2.98 -2.71
N SER A 12 8.78 -3.78 -3.76
CA SER A 12 9.90 -3.52 -4.69
C SER A 12 9.83 -2.16 -5.40
N LEU A 13 8.64 -1.56 -5.47
CA LEU A 13 8.35 -0.31 -6.16
C LEU A 13 8.13 0.88 -5.22
N TYR A 14 8.17 0.71 -3.89
CA TYR A 14 7.71 1.74 -2.95
C TYR A 14 8.41 3.09 -3.12
N LYS A 15 9.72 3.09 -3.43
CA LYS A 15 10.52 4.30 -3.72
C LYS A 15 10.28 4.93 -5.10
N GLN A 16 9.51 4.27 -5.94
CA GLN A 16 9.15 4.69 -7.29
C GLN A 16 7.66 5.01 -7.41
N LEU A 17 6.92 4.94 -6.29
CA LEU A 17 5.54 5.38 -6.27
C LEU A 17 5.46 6.89 -6.54
N PRO A 18 4.36 7.37 -7.15
CA PRO A 18 4.16 8.79 -7.33
C PRO A 18 4.13 9.54 -5.99
N ASP A 19 4.54 10.80 -6.00
CA ASP A 19 4.51 11.68 -4.81
C ASP A 19 3.08 12.05 -4.35
N VAL A 20 2.05 11.66 -5.12
CA VAL A 20 0.63 11.94 -4.89
C VAL A 20 -0.24 10.77 -5.35
N GLY A 21 -1.49 10.73 -4.91
CA GLY A 21 -2.48 9.76 -5.37
C GLY A 21 -2.55 8.47 -4.55
N TRP A 22 -3.56 7.65 -4.84
CA TRP A 22 -3.89 6.46 -4.06
C TRP A 22 -3.35 5.16 -4.66
N ILE A 23 -3.02 4.23 -3.76
CA ILE A 23 -2.93 2.81 -4.08
C ILE A 23 -4.35 2.24 -3.98
N TYR A 24 -4.87 1.72 -5.08
CA TYR A 24 -6.20 1.13 -5.14
C TYR A 24 -6.15 -0.39 -4.96
N ILE A 25 -7.27 -0.94 -4.50
CA ILE A 25 -7.48 -2.37 -4.22
C ILE A 25 -8.87 -2.81 -4.71
N ASP A 26 -9.04 -4.12 -4.89
CA ASP A 26 -10.36 -4.68 -5.19
C ASP A 26 -11.35 -4.41 -4.05
N LYS A 27 -12.65 -4.25 -4.35
CA LYS A 27 -13.68 -3.92 -3.33
C LYS A 27 -13.88 -5.01 -2.26
N ASP A 28 -13.45 -6.23 -2.52
CA ASP A 28 -13.51 -7.36 -1.59
C ASP A 28 -12.18 -7.58 -0.84
N PHE A 29 -11.22 -6.67 -1.00
CA PHE A 29 -9.93 -6.73 -0.31
C PHE A 29 -10.11 -6.41 1.18
N ASP A 30 -9.64 -7.30 2.05
CA ASP A 30 -9.62 -7.10 3.50
C ASP A 30 -8.28 -6.48 3.93
N THR A 31 -8.33 -5.22 4.36
CA THR A 31 -7.16 -4.41 4.75
C THR A 31 -6.55 -4.81 6.10
N GLU A 32 -7.21 -5.67 6.87
CA GLU A 32 -6.67 -6.24 8.11
C GLU A 32 -6.17 -7.68 7.90
N SER A 33 -6.46 -8.28 6.73
CA SER A 33 -6.00 -9.63 6.38
C SER A 33 -4.60 -9.61 5.80
N THR A 34 -3.63 -10.15 6.56
CA THR A 34 -2.26 -10.38 6.08
C THR A 34 -2.23 -11.17 4.76
N GLN A 35 -3.15 -12.13 4.59
CA GLN A 35 -3.20 -12.96 3.38
C GLN A 35 -3.65 -12.15 2.15
N ASP A 36 -4.60 -11.23 2.31
CA ASP A 36 -5.05 -10.36 1.22
C ASP A 36 -3.94 -9.38 0.85
N ILE A 37 -3.35 -8.70 1.85
CA ILE A 37 -2.21 -7.80 1.66
C ILE A 37 -1.08 -8.50 0.91
N LEU A 38 -0.72 -9.71 1.34
CA LEU A 38 0.41 -10.42 0.75
C LEU A 38 0.17 -10.80 -0.74
N ASN A 39 -1.05 -11.22 -1.10
CA ASN A 39 -1.29 -11.95 -2.35
C ASN A 39 -2.21 -11.28 -3.37
N LYS A 40 -3.08 -10.35 -2.95
CA LYS A 40 -3.98 -9.67 -3.87
C LYS A 40 -3.26 -8.59 -4.67
N ASN A 41 -3.94 -8.12 -5.71
CA ASN A 41 -3.42 -7.07 -6.57
C ASN A 41 -3.64 -5.69 -5.95
N TYR A 42 -2.74 -4.80 -6.29
CA TYR A 42 -2.83 -3.36 -6.10
C TYR A 42 -2.86 -2.67 -7.45
N TYR A 43 -3.38 -1.45 -7.49
CA TYR A 43 -3.56 -0.71 -8.72
C TYR A 43 -3.15 0.74 -8.54
N LEU A 44 -2.55 1.31 -9.58
CA LEU A 44 -2.24 2.73 -9.69
C LEU A 44 -2.90 3.29 -10.94
N ALA A 45 -3.57 4.42 -10.80
CA ALA A 45 -4.00 5.22 -11.94
C ALA A 45 -2.76 5.77 -12.69
N GLU A 46 -2.80 5.76 -14.02
CA GLU A 46 -1.72 6.31 -14.85
C GLU A 46 -2.01 7.76 -15.30
N ASN A 47 -3.21 8.25 -15.05
CA ASN A 47 -3.68 9.60 -15.37
C ASN A 47 -4.97 9.94 -14.58
N ASP A 48 -5.34 11.22 -14.57
CA ASP A 48 -6.50 11.76 -13.83
C ASP A 48 -7.84 11.12 -14.24
N ASP A 49 -8.03 10.78 -15.52
CA ASP A 49 -9.26 10.13 -15.99
C ASP A 49 -9.41 8.73 -15.38
N GLU A 50 -8.30 7.98 -15.31
CA GLU A 50 -8.28 6.68 -14.64
C GLU A 50 -8.46 6.79 -13.13
N GLU A 51 -7.89 7.82 -12.49
CA GLU A 51 -8.08 8.08 -11.06
C GLU A 51 -9.57 8.27 -10.75
N PHE A 52 -10.24 9.10 -11.55
CA PHE A 52 -11.68 9.34 -11.44
C PHE A 52 -12.50 8.05 -11.62
N ASP A 53 -12.19 7.24 -12.63
CA ASP A 53 -12.86 5.96 -12.86
C ASP A 53 -12.62 4.95 -11.71
N MET A 54 -11.41 4.96 -11.14
CA MET A 54 -11.01 4.05 -10.07
C MET A 54 -11.65 4.41 -8.74
N ASP A 55 -11.86 5.68 -8.43
CA ASP A 55 -12.60 6.14 -7.25
C ASP A 55 -14.03 5.58 -7.18
N GLU A 56 -14.68 5.37 -8.34
CA GLU A 56 -16.01 4.77 -8.39
C GLU A 56 -16.00 3.23 -8.33
N THR A 57 -14.93 2.62 -8.86
CA THR A 57 -14.90 1.18 -9.16
C THR A 57 -14.08 0.33 -8.20
N HIS A 58 -13.13 0.93 -7.47
CA HIS A 58 -12.19 0.25 -6.57
C HIS A 58 -12.32 0.76 -5.13
N GLY A 59 -11.65 0.08 -4.20
CA GLY A 59 -11.38 0.63 -2.87
C GLY A 59 -10.01 1.31 -2.84
N THR A 60 -9.77 2.15 -1.84
CA THR A 60 -8.47 2.76 -1.57
C THR A 60 -7.77 2.01 -0.45
N PHE A 61 -6.46 1.79 -0.60
CA PHE A 61 -5.60 1.18 0.42
C PHE A 61 -4.92 2.26 1.25
N LEU A 62 -3.93 2.95 0.67
CA LEU A 62 -3.19 4.05 1.27
C LEU A 62 -2.82 5.04 0.16
N GLU A 63 -2.56 6.29 0.53
CA GLU A 63 -1.86 7.20 -0.37
C GLU A 63 -0.46 6.66 -0.67
N CYS A 64 -0.01 6.83 -1.91
CA CYS A 64 1.33 6.46 -2.35
C CYS A 64 2.44 6.99 -1.43
N PRO A 65 2.48 8.30 -1.08
CA PRO A 65 3.48 8.82 -0.14
C PRO A 65 3.35 8.22 1.25
N MET A 66 2.13 8.02 1.76
CA MET A 66 1.92 7.45 3.10
C MET A 66 2.44 6.01 3.19
N PHE A 67 2.20 5.20 2.16
CA PHE A 67 2.76 3.85 2.10
C PHE A 67 4.28 3.87 2.15
N ALA A 68 4.93 4.77 1.39
CA ALA A 68 6.38 4.91 1.42
C ALA A 68 6.90 5.34 2.81
N ASP A 69 6.25 6.31 3.44
CA ASP A 69 6.60 6.80 4.77
C ASP A 69 6.50 5.71 5.85
N ILE A 70 5.48 4.85 5.80
CA ILE A 70 5.34 3.71 6.73
C ILE A 70 6.52 2.75 6.60
N ILE A 71 6.88 2.39 5.36
CA ILE A 71 8.00 1.47 5.09
C ILE A 71 9.32 2.09 5.53
N ASP A 72 9.57 3.36 5.19
CA ASP A 72 10.81 4.03 5.57
C ASP A 72 10.92 4.23 7.09
N ASN A 73 9.83 4.64 7.77
CA ASN A 73 9.80 4.74 9.23
C ASN A 73 10.13 3.39 9.90
N LYS A 74 9.53 2.28 9.42
CA LYS A 74 9.80 0.96 10.01
C LYS A 74 11.24 0.51 9.81
N LEU A 75 11.81 0.74 8.63
CA LEU A 75 13.19 0.39 8.30
C LEU A 75 14.21 1.30 8.98
N GLU A 76 13.87 2.55 9.28
CA GLU A 76 14.72 3.46 10.04
C GLU A 76 14.89 2.99 11.49
N HIS A 77 13.79 2.62 12.15
CA HIS A 77 13.80 2.15 13.53
C HIS A 77 14.23 0.68 13.66
N ASN A 78 13.90 -0.15 12.66
CA ASN A 78 14.28 -1.56 12.59
C ASN A 78 14.91 -1.92 11.23
N PRO A 79 16.22 -1.67 11.02
CA PRO A 79 16.88 -1.92 9.73
C PRO A 79 16.91 -3.37 9.25
N ASN A 80 16.60 -4.32 10.14
CA ASN A 80 16.52 -5.76 9.83
C ASN A 80 15.07 -6.27 9.78
N ALA A 81 14.08 -5.38 9.74
CA ALA A 81 12.68 -5.74 9.65
C ALA A 81 12.45 -6.69 8.47
N ILE A 82 11.76 -7.79 8.74
CA ILE A 82 11.34 -8.74 7.72
C ILE A 82 10.02 -8.29 7.11
N LYS A 83 9.58 -8.97 6.04
CA LYS A 83 8.34 -8.62 5.34
C LYS A 83 7.13 -8.62 6.26
N GLU A 84 7.07 -9.58 7.17
CA GLU A 84 5.99 -9.71 8.15
C GLU A 84 5.91 -8.48 9.06
N ASP A 85 7.05 -7.93 9.49
CA ASP A 85 7.11 -6.70 10.30
C ASP A 85 6.60 -5.49 9.50
N LEU A 86 6.88 -5.44 8.19
CA LEU A 86 6.42 -4.36 7.30
C LEU A 86 4.92 -4.43 7.06
N ILE A 87 4.37 -5.64 6.88
CA ILE A 87 2.91 -5.83 6.77
C ILE A 87 2.22 -5.44 8.08
N GLU A 88 2.80 -5.82 9.22
CA GLU A 88 2.28 -5.42 10.53
C GLU A 88 2.24 -3.89 10.68
N ALA A 89 3.30 -3.18 10.27
CA ALA A 89 3.33 -1.72 10.31
C ALA A 89 2.24 -1.09 9.43
N VAL A 90 2.01 -1.65 8.24
CA VAL A 90 0.96 -1.18 7.33
C VAL A 90 -0.44 -1.42 7.92
N ILE A 91 -0.71 -2.61 8.46
CA ILE A 91 -1.98 -2.92 9.13
C ILE A 91 -2.17 -2.00 10.34
N HIS A 92 -1.12 -1.78 11.14
CA HIS A 92 -1.17 -0.90 12.29
C HIS A 92 -1.61 0.51 11.89
N TYR A 93 -0.99 1.08 10.84
CA TYR A 93 -1.36 2.39 10.34
C TYR A 93 -2.81 2.43 9.86
N LEU A 94 -3.27 1.42 9.12
CA LEU A 94 -4.65 1.34 8.63
C LEU A 94 -5.70 1.30 9.77
N VAL A 95 -5.36 0.69 10.91
CA VAL A 95 -6.27 0.53 12.05
C VAL A 95 -6.20 1.71 13.01
N TYR A 96 -5.01 2.27 13.25
CA TYR A 96 -4.76 3.24 14.31
C TYR A 96 -4.43 4.66 13.82
N ASP A 97 -4.19 4.84 12.50
CA ASP A 97 -3.71 6.10 11.90
C ASP A 97 -2.46 6.63 12.61
N ASP A 98 -1.52 5.72 12.90
CA ASP A 98 -0.26 5.99 13.60
C ASP A 98 0.86 5.09 13.07
N PHE A 99 2.11 5.53 13.22
CA PHE A 99 3.27 4.75 12.82
C PHE A 99 3.63 3.69 13.86
N LEU A 100 4.09 2.53 13.41
CA LEU A 100 4.58 1.45 14.26
C LEU A 100 6.10 1.37 14.20
N ASP A 101 6.77 1.99 15.18
CA ASP A 101 8.23 1.97 15.29
C ASP A 101 8.85 0.58 15.51
#